data_AF-A0A401TW99-F1
#
_entry.id   AF-A0A401TW99-F1
#
_cell.length_a   1.000
_cell.length_b   1.000
_cell.length_c   1.000
_cell.angle_alpha   90.00
_cell.angle_beta   90.00
_cell.angle_gamma   90.00
#
_symmetry.space_group_name_H-M   'P 1'
#
loop_
_entity.id
_entity.type
_entity.pdbx_description
1 polymer ?
#
loop_
_entity_poly.entity_id
_entity_poly.type
_entity_poly.pdbx_seq_one_letter_code
_entity_poly.pdbx_strand_id
1 'polypeptide(L)'
;APSVSDLKDARFDAVVVACGVHPRVPEIPGIKHPKVVFYNDLLSGKSHAGRRVAIIGAGGIGFDVAEYLCHSQPDEPPKSRAMDIREFQQEWNVDASLTKAGGLSGDPLAPKPSSREITMLQRKKTRPGLGLGVSTGWILRSSLEKRGVKIVGGVIYQRIDDQGLHFVAEGEPSTLAVDTIVVCAGQVSNRDMLTELLKTGIETHVIGGAKEASELDAMRAV
;
A
#
# COMPACT_ATOMS: atom_id res chain seq x y z
N ALA A 1 19.03 -2.17 -14.64
CA ALA A 1 18.68 -3.52 -15.14
C ALA A 1 19.43 -3.74 -16.45
N PRO A 2 19.82 -4.98 -16.80
CA PRO A 2 20.42 -5.26 -18.11
C PRO A 2 19.44 -4.89 -19.22
N SER A 3 19.97 -4.45 -20.35
CA SER A 3 19.23 -4.22 -21.59
C SER A 3 18.98 -5.55 -22.33
N VAL A 4 18.11 -5.53 -23.35
CA VAL A 4 17.90 -6.70 -24.21
C VAL A 4 19.18 -7.06 -24.99
N SER A 5 20.02 -6.07 -25.32
CA SER A 5 21.32 -6.32 -25.95
C SER A 5 22.24 -7.08 -25.00
N ASP A 6 22.33 -6.64 -23.74
CA ASP A 6 23.18 -7.32 -22.74
C ASP A 6 22.81 -8.80 -22.59
N LEU A 7 21.50 -9.11 -22.62
CA LEU A 7 20.99 -10.48 -22.55
C LEU A 7 21.32 -11.29 -23.81
N LYS A 8 21.29 -10.66 -24.99
CA LYS A 8 21.63 -11.30 -26.26
C LYS A 8 23.13 -11.58 -26.36
N ASP A 9 23.96 -10.61 -25.97
CA ASP A 9 25.41 -10.69 -26.07
C ASP A 9 26.00 -11.70 -25.08
N ALA A 10 25.33 -11.89 -23.93
CA ALA A 10 25.68 -12.90 -22.95
C ALA A 10 25.39 -14.36 -23.38
N ARG A 11 24.66 -14.58 -24.48
CA ARG A 11 24.35 -15.91 -25.05
C ARG A 11 23.77 -16.91 -24.05
N PHE A 12 22.78 -16.49 -23.26
CA PHE A 12 22.04 -17.40 -22.40
C PHE A 12 21.23 -18.42 -23.22
N ASP A 13 21.15 -19.67 -22.76
CA ASP A 13 20.27 -20.69 -23.35
C ASP A 13 18.79 -20.33 -23.12
N ALA A 14 18.47 -19.82 -21.93
CA ALA A 14 17.14 -19.37 -21.56
C ALA A 14 17.18 -18.16 -20.62
N VAL A 15 16.14 -17.33 -20.64
CA VAL A 15 15.96 -16.15 -19.79
C VAL A 15 14.65 -16.26 -19.01
N VAL A 16 14.71 -16.01 -17.70
CA VAL A 16 13.54 -15.93 -16.81
C VAL A 16 13.25 -14.46 -16.47
N VAL A 17 12.15 -13.93 -16.99
CA VAL A 17 11.68 -12.57 -16.75
C VAL A 17 10.90 -12.52 -15.44
N ALA A 18 11.49 -11.87 -14.44
CA ALA A 18 10.93 -11.69 -13.10
C ALA A 18 10.98 -10.22 -12.65
N CYS A 19 10.80 -9.27 -13.58
CA CYS A 19 10.92 -7.82 -13.33
C CYS A 19 9.76 -7.19 -12.54
N GLY A 20 8.80 -8.00 -12.08
CA GLY A 20 7.74 -7.58 -11.17
C GLY A 20 6.66 -6.71 -11.83
N VAL A 21 6.31 -5.61 -11.17
CA VAL A 21 5.14 -4.79 -11.50
C VAL A 21 5.45 -3.29 -11.41
N HIS A 22 4.62 -2.49 -12.08
CA HIS A 22 4.52 -1.05 -11.85
C HIS A 22 3.26 -0.70 -11.07
N PRO A 23 3.26 0.38 -10.29
CA PRO A 23 2.03 0.96 -9.76
C PRO A 23 1.07 1.32 -10.89
N ARG A 24 -0.21 0.99 -10.74
CA ARG A 24 -1.24 1.43 -11.68
C ARG A 24 -1.49 2.93 -11.49
N VAL A 25 -1.38 3.69 -12.58
CA VAL A 25 -1.72 5.12 -12.61
C VAL A 25 -3.22 5.26 -12.92
N PRO A 26 -4.06 5.75 -12.00
CA PRO A 26 -5.47 5.97 -12.29
C PRO A 26 -5.67 7.23 -13.14
N GLU A 27 -6.69 7.22 -13.98
CA GLU A 27 -7.12 8.37 -14.77
C GLU A 27 -7.88 9.37 -13.88
N ILE A 28 -7.13 10.19 -13.15
CA ILE A 28 -7.68 11.27 -12.32
C ILE A 28 -7.05 12.59 -12.81
N PRO A 29 -7.84 13.60 -13.18
CA PRO A 29 -7.31 14.93 -13.48
C PRO A 29 -6.42 15.43 -12.34
N GLY A 30 -5.19 15.84 -12.65
CA GLY A 30 -4.20 16.24 -11.64
C GLY A 30 -3.39 15.09 -11.02
N ILE A 31 -3.42 13.87 -11.57
CA ILE A 31 -2.62 12.73 -11.03
C ILE A 31 -1.11 12.99 -11.00
N LYS A 32 -0.60 13.98 -11.75
CA LYS A 32 0.81 14.41 -11.74
C LYS A 32 1.08 15.59 -10.78
N HIS A 33 0.10 15.97 -9.96
CA HIS A 33 0.24 17.08 -9.02
C HIS A 33 1.33 16.79 -7.98
N PRO A 34 2.11 17.80 -7.50
CA PRO A 34 3.20 17.58 -6.54
C PRO A 34 2.81 16.88 -5.23
N LYS A 35 1.53 16.91 -4.85
CA LYS A 35 0.99 16.19 -3.68
C LYS A 35 0.91 14.67 -3.89
N VAL A 36 1.00 14.19 -5.13
CA VAL A 36 0.80 12.77 -5.48
C VAL A 36 2.10 12.01 -5.33
N VAL A 37 2.05 10.92 -4.56
CA VAL A 37 3.15 9.98 -4.35
C VAL A 37 2.66 8.56 -4.64
N PHE A 38 3.45 7.74 -5.32
CA PHE A 38 3.13 6.32 -5.50
C PHE A 38 3.68 5.49 -4.34
N TYR A 39 2.97 4.42 -3.97
CA TYR A 39 3.31 3.60 -2.81
C TYR A 39 4.74 3.03 -2.87
N ASN A 40 5.24 2.67 -4.05
CA ASN A 40 6.57 2.11 -4.25
C ASN A 40 7.66 3.14 -3.92
N ASP A 41 7.46 4.41 -4.30
CA ASP A 41 8.42 5.47 -4.00
C ASP A 41 8.35 5.88 -2.53
N LEU A 42 7.14 5.86 -1.93
CA LEU A 42 6.97 6.06 -0.50
C LEU A 42 7.67 4.97 0.33
N LEU A 43 7.40 3.70 0.03
CA LEU A 43 7.93 2.56 0.79
C LEU A 43 9.42 2.32 0.54
N SER A 44 9.96 2.75 -0.60
CA SER A 44 11.41 2.72 -0.85
C SER A 44 12.16 3.92 -0.27
N GLY A 45 11.44 4.91 0.27
CA GLY A 45 12.04 6.13 0.85
C GLY A 45 12.49 7.16 -0.19
N LYS A 46 12.09 7.01 -1.46
CA LYS A 46 12.32 8.04 -2.50
C LYS A 46 11.41 9.25 -2.33
N SER A 47 10.26 9.05 -1.70
CA SER A 47 9.28 10.08 -1.39
C SER A 47 8.83 9.95 0.06
N HIS A 48 8.39 11.07 0.64
CA HIS A 48 7.85 11.13 1.99
C HIS A 48 6.42 11.64 1.99
N ALA A 49 5.71 11.38 3.08
CA ALA A 49 4.37 11.90 3.30
C ALA A 49 4.40 12.93 4.43
N GLY A 50 3.55 13.96 4.31
CA GLY A 50 3.29 14.96 5.35
C GLY A 50 2.25 14.51 6.37
N ARG A 51 1.78 15.42 7.22
CA ARG A 51 0.91 15.10 8.37
C ARG A 51 -0.48 14.61 7.95
N ARG A 52 -1.11 15.23 6.96
CA ARG A 52 -2.45 14.86 6.46
C ARG A 52 -2.32 14.07 5.16
N VAL A 53 -2.81 12.83 5.15
CA VAL A 53 -2.61 11.89 4.05
C VAL A 53 -3.93 11.33 3.53
N ALA A 54 -4.15 11.44 2.22
CA ALA A 54 -5.16 10.68 1.51
C ALA A 54 -4.52 9.43 0.89
N ILE A 55 -5.14 8.26 1.03
CA ILE A 55 -4.69 7.04 0.36
C ILE A 55 -5.75 6.61 -0.65
N ILE A 56 -5.41 6.62 -1.94
CA ILE A 56 -6.27 6.15 -3.03
C ILE A 56 -6.08 4.63 -3.14
N GLY A 57 -7.02 3.88 -2.58
CA GLY A 57 -7.02 2.41 -2.54
C GLY A 57 -7.02 1.85 -1.12
N ALA A 58 -7.96 0.95 -0.83
CA ALA A 58 -8.09 0.28 0.46
C ALA A 58 -8.06 -1.26 0.32
N GLY A 59 -7.19 -1.76 -0.58
CA GLY A 59 -6.76 -3.16 -0.63
C GLY A 59 -5.48 -3.39 0.18
N GLY A 60 -4.83 -4.55 0.04
CA GLY A 60 -3.63 -4.94 0.82
C GLY A 60 -2.55 -3.85 0.90
N ILE A 61 -2.06 -3.39 -0.25
CA ILE A 61 -1.04 -2.31 -0.31
C ILE A 61 -1.50 -1.04 0.42
N GLY A 62 -2.76 -0.66 0.28
CA GLY A 62 -3.30 0.53 0.95
C GLY A 62 -3.31 0.39 2.47
N PHE A 63 -3.65 -0.80 2.98
CA PHE A 63 -3.59 -1.10 4.41
C PHE A 63 -2.15 -1.11 4.92
N ASP A 64 -1.21 -1.72 4.19
CA ASP A 64 0.20 -1.74 4.57
C ASP A 64 0.81 -0.33 4.60
N VAL A 65 0.46 0.50 3.61
CA VAL A 65 0.87 1.91 3.57
C VAL A 65 0.28 2.70 4.74
N ALA A 66 -1.01 2.50 5.06
CA ALA A 66 -1.64 3.16 6.20
C ALA A 66 -0.97 2.74 7.53
N GLU A 67 -0.68 1.45 7.68
CA GLU A 67 -0.03 0.88 8.86
C GLU A 67 1.40 1.40 9.00
N TYR A 68 2.15 1.48 7.90
CA TYR A 68 3.47 2.09 7.84
C TYR A 68 3.43 3.58 8.26
N LEU A 69 2.48 4.35 7.71
CA LEU A 69 2.35 5.78 8.00
C LEU A 69 1.94 6.05 9.46
N CYS A 70 1.07 5.20 10.02
CA CYS A 70 0.67 5.21 11.43
C CYS A 70 1.85 5.04 12.42
N HIS A 71 2.96 4.49 11.95
CA HIS A 71 4.12 4.13 12.75
C HIS A 71 5.40 4.90 12.37
N SER A 72 5.29 5.89 11.49
CA SER A 72 6.37 6.81 11.11
C SER A 72 6.06 8.24 11.55
N GLN A 73 7.11 9.05 11.69
CA GLN A 73 6.94 10.50 11.84
C GLN A 73 6.75 11.18 10.47
N PRO A 74 6.01 12.31 10.40
CA PRO A 74 5.97 13.14 9.20
C PRO A 74 7.36 13.39 8.63
N ASP A 75 7.49 13.27 7.31
CA ASP A 75 8.74 13.48 6.56
C ASP A 75 9.92 12.53 6.94
N GLU A 76 9.67 11.49 7.72
CA GLU A 76 10.66 10.46 8.06
C GLU A 76 10.81 9.42 6.93
N PRO A 77 12.03 8.93 6.64
CA PRO A 77 12.22 7.78 5.77
C PRO A 77 11.69 6.47 6.40
N PRO A 78 11.45 5.42 5.58
CA PRO A 78 11.11 4.11 6.11
C PRO A 78 12.17 3.59 7.08
N LYS A 79 11.73 3.15 8.26
CA LYS A 79 12.58 2.51 9.27
C LYS A 79 12.02 1.13 9.62
N SER A 80 12.92 0.17 9.78
CA SER A 80 12.55 -1.12 10.35
C SER A 80 12.21 -0.91 11.82
N ARG A 81 11.09 -1.46 12.27
CA ARG A 81 10.79 -1.53 13.70
C ARG A 81 11.61 -2.65 14.32
N ALA A 82 12.27 -2.37 15.43
CA ALA A 82 12.87 -3.42 16.24
C ALA A 82 11.75 -4.36 16.71
N MET A 83 12.02 -5.67 16.71
CA MET A 83 11.11 -6.65 17.31
C MET A 83 11.27 -6.60 18.82
N ASP A 84 10.53 -5.71 19.49
CA ASP A 84 10.53 -5.56 20.94
C ASP A 84 9.23 -6.14 21.53
N ILE A 85 9.37 -7.14 22.39
CA ILE A 85 8.24 -7.80 23.06
C ILE A 85 7.46 -6.86 23.97
N ARG A 86 8.12 -5.90 24.62
CA ARG A 86 7.49 -4.92 25.52
C ARG A 86 6.67 -3.92 24.73
N GLU A 87 7.18 -3.45 23.59
CA GLU A 87 6.40 -2.58 22.70
C GLU A 87 5.15 -3.31 22.19
N PHE A 88 5.29 -4.57 21.79
CA PHE A 88 4.14 -5.40 21.40
C PHE A 88 3.11 -5.53 22.53
N GLN A 89 3.56 -5.83 23.76
CA GLN A 89 2.67 -5.95 24.92
C GLN A 89 1.94 -4.64 25.22
N GLN A 90 2.61 -3.49 25.10
CA GLN A 90 2.00 -2.17 25.30
C GLN A 90 1.02 -1.81 24.17
N GLU A 91 1.35 -2.14 22.93
CA GLU A 91 0.49 -1.91 21.76
C GLU A 91 -0.85 -2.66 21.90
N TRP A 92 -0.78 -3.91 22.35
CA TRP A 92 -1.94 -4.82 22.42
C TRP A 92 -2.55 -4.96 23.83
N ASN A 93 -2.07 -4.19 24.80
CA ASN A 93 -2.51 -4.24 26.20
C ASN A 93 -2.42 -5.65 26.80
N VAL A 94 -1.28 -6.33 26.57
CA VAL A 94 -0.97 -7.63 27.18
C VAL A 94 -0.38 -7.41 28.57
N ASP A 95 -0.98 -8.04 29.57
CA ASP A 95 -0.43 -8.12 30.92
C ASP A 95 0.66 -9.19 30.98
N ALA A 96 1.92 -8.75 30.95
CA ALA A 96 3.08 -9.64 31.02
C ALA A 96 3.16 -10.45 32.33
N SER A 97 2.50 -10.00 33.41
CA SER A 97 2.46 -10.72 34.68
C SER A 97 1.44 -11.86 34.70
N LEU A 98 0.50 -11.88 33.74
CA LEU A 98 -0.62 -12.82 33.66
C LEU A 98 -1.47 -12.87 34.94
N THR A 99 -1.56 -11.76 35.67
CA THR A 99 -2.33 -11.67 36.93
C THR A 99 -3.74 -11.13 36.71
N LYS A 100 -3.96 -10.38 35.62
CA LYS A 100 -5.28 -9.84 35.25
C LYS A 100 -6.12 -10.86 34.45
N ALA A 101 -7.44 -10.72 34.56
CA ALA A 101 -8.38 -11.54 33.81
C ALA A 101 -8.08 -11.51 32.30
N GLY A 102 -7.96 -12.69 31.69
CA GLY A 102 -7.62 -12.83 30.28
C GLY A 102 -6.23 -12.34 29.88
N GLY A 103 -5.35 -12.00 30.83
CA GLY A 103 -4.01 -11.47 30.54
C GLY A 103 -4.02 -10.09 29.89
N LEU A 104 -5.04 -9.26 30.18
CA LEU A 104 -5.17 -7.92 29.60
C LEU A 104 -4.75 -6.83 30.60
N SER A 105 -3.81 -5.99 30.21
CA SER A 105 -3.32 -4.87 31.03
C SER A 105 -4.28 -3.67 31.06
N GLY A 106 -5.19 -3.59 30.09
CA GLY A 106 -6.19 -2.54 29.88
C GLY A 106 -7.16 -2.92 28.75
N ASP A 107 -7.90 -1.96 28.20
CA ASP A 107 -8.78 -2.20 27.05
C ASP A 107 -7.96 -2.43 25.77
N PRO A 108 -7.95 -3.65 25.19
CA PRO A 108 -7.19 -3.96 23.98
C PRO A 108 -7.70 -3.22 22.74
N LEU A 109 -8.88 -2.59 22.78
CA LEU A 109 -9.46 -1.79 21.69
C LEU A 109 -9.30 -0.28 21.91
N ALA A 110 -8.67 0.15 23.00
CA ALA A 110 -8.50 1.56 23.32
C ALA A 110 -7.78 2.32 22.18
N PRO A 111 -8.21 3.57 21.88
CA PRO A 111 -7.53 4.41 20.90
C PRO A 111 -6.04 4.59 21.20
N LYS A 112 -5.24 4.72 20.15
CA LYS A 112 -3.81 4.98 20.17
C LYS A 112 -3.51 6.29 19.43
N PRO A 113 -2.55 7.09 19.90
CA PRO A 113 -2.18 8.31 19.20
C PRO A 113 -1.57 7.97 17.83
N SER A 114 -1.88 8.81 16.84
CA SER A 114 -1.23 8.81 15.53
C SER A 114 -0.58 10.18 15.30
N SER A 115 0.63 10.18 14.77
CA SER A 115 1.34 11.40 14.33
C SER A 115 0.71 12.02 13.07
N ARG A 116 -0.18 11.28 12.39
CA ARG A 116 -0.79 11.63 11.11
C ARG A 116 -2.31 11.52 11.12
N GLU A 117 -2.94 12.31 10.26
CA GLU A 117 -4.35 12.21 9.93
C GLU A 117 -4.47 11.47 8.58
N ILE A 118 -4.95 10.23 8.61
CA ILE A 118 -4.97 9.36 7.43
C ILE A 118 -6.43 9.08 7.05
N THR A 119 -6.76 9.28 5.77
CA THR A 119 -8.02 8.85 5.18
C THR A 119 -7.75 7.96 3.99
N MET A 120 -8.24 6.73 4.03
CA MET A 120 -8.22 5.78 2.92
C MET A 120 -9.52 5.87 2.12
N LEU A 121 -9.43 5.80 0.80
CA LEU A 121 -10.58 5.91 -0.09
C LEU A 121 -10.62 4.74 -1.07
N GLN A 122 -11.81 4.24 -1.39
CA GLN A 122 -11.99 3.22 -2.43
C GLN A 122 -13.26 3.45 -3.24
N ARG A 123 -13.21 3.11 -4.54
CA ARG A 123 -14.38 3.18 -5.44
C ARG A 123 -15.45 2.13 -5.10
N LYS A 124 -15.01 0.96 -4.61
CA LYS A 124 -15.93 -0.13 -4.26
C LYS A 124 -16.77 0.29 -3.04
N LYS A 125 -18.06 -0.06 -3.04
CA LYS A 125 -18.95 0.09 -1.87
C LYS A 125 -18.81 -1.04 -0.86
N THR A 126 -18.07 -2.09 -1.20
CA THR A 126 -17.81 -3.22 -0.30
C THR A 126 -17.09 -2.76 0.96
N ARG A 127 -17.25 -3.51 2.06
CA ARG A 127 -16.52 -3.23 3.31
C ARG A 127 -15.02 -3.07 3.04
N PRO A 128 -14.36 -2.00 3.53
CA PRO A 128 -12.92 -1.86 3.37
C PRO A 128 -12.16 -3.03 3.99
N GLY A 129 -11.10 -3.45 3.30
CA GLY A 129 -10.29 -4.60 3.72
C GLY A 129 -10.98 -5.96 3.57
N LEU A 130 -12.09 -6.07 2.82
CA LEU A 130 -12.76 -7.35 2.55
C LEU A 130 -11.84 -8.39 1.88
N GLY A 131 -10.90 -7.95 1.04
CA GLY A 131 -9.93 -8.81 0.36
C GLY A 131 -8.66 -9.10 1.16
N LEU A 132 -8.57 -8.67 2.43
CA LEU A 132 -7.43 -9.01 3.29
C LEU A 132 -7.50 -10.47 3.73
N GLY A 133 -6.35 -11.02 4.14
CA GLY A 133 -6.25 -12.40 4.61
C GLY A 133 -7.24 -12.72 5.73
N VAL A 134 -7.85 -13.90 5.68
CA VAL A 134 -8.96 -14.29 6.57
C VAL A 134 -8.56 -14.22 8.05
N SER A 135 -7.36 -14.69 8.41
CA SER A 135 -6.86 -14.72 9.79
C SER A 135 -6.03 -13.51 10.20
N THR A 136 -5.60 -12.67 9.26
CA THR A 136 -4.66 -11.56 9.49
C THR A 136 -5.26 -10.19 9.24
N GLY A 137 -6.23 -10.07 8.34
CA GLY A 137 -6.82 -8.80 7.92
C GLY A 137 -7.57 -8.06 9.02
N TRP A 138 -8.04 -8.76 10.06
CA TRP A 138 -8.63 -8.11 11.24
C TRP A 138 -7.58 -7.38 12.09
N ILE A 139 -6.34 -7.85 12.12
CA ILE A 139 -5.25 -7.24 12.91
C ILE A 139 -4.96 -5.84 12.37
N LEU A 140 -4.77 -5.72 11.05
CA LEU A 140 -4.55 -4.43 10.38
C LEU A 140 -5.74 -3.48 10.57
N ARG A 141 -6.97 -3.96 10.38
CA ARG A 141 -8.17 -3.14 10.61
C ARG A 141 -8.22 -2.60 12.04
N SER A 142 -7.96 -3.45 13.03
CA SER A 142 -7.95 -3.05 14.44
C SER A 142 -6.84 -2.03 14.73
N SER A 143 -5.62 -2.24 14.19
CA SER A 143 -4.50 -1.30 14.36
C SER A 143 -4.82 0.10 13.81
N LEU A 144 -5.39 0.16 12.59
CA LEU A 144 -5.77 1.41 11.94
C LEU A 144 -6.95 2.10 12.63
N GLU A 145 -7.94 1.33 13.09
CA GLU A 145 -9.10 1.85 13.82
C GLU A 145 -8.70 2.48 15.15
N LYS A 146 -7.82 1.82 15.93
CA LYS A 146 -7.24 2.40 17.17
C LYS A 146 -6.60 3.76 16.91
N ARG A 147 -5.98 3.94 15.74
CA ARG A 147 -5.28 5.18 15.34
C ARG A 147 -6.18 6.19 14.63
N GLY A 148 -7.48 5.94 14.57
CA GLY A 148 -8.46 6.87 14.00
C GLY A 148 -8.34 7.02 12.49
N VAL A 149 -7.76 6.04 11.77
CA VAL A 149 -7.72 6.06 10.31
C VAL A 149 -9.13 5.96 9.77
N LYS A 150 -9.53 6.95 8.97
CA LYS A 150 -10.84 6.97 8.33
C LYS A 150 -10.79 6.17 7.03
N ILE A 151 -11.84 5.41 6.74
CA ILE A 151 -11.94 4.71 5.45
C ILE A 151 -13.28 5.00 4.79
N VAL A 152 -13.24 5.57 3.58
CA VAL A 152 -14.41 5.99 2.81
C VAL A 152 -14.58 5.08 1.60
N GLY A 153 -15.70 4.36 1.55
CA GLY A 153 -16.08 3.50 0.43
C GLY A 153 -16.95 4.24 -0.59
N GLY A 154 -17.10 3.64 -1.78
CA GLY A 154 -18.04 4.11 -2.79
C GLY A 154 -17.71 5.47 -3.42
N VAL A 155 -16.45 5.91 -3.38
CA VAL A 155 -16.09 7.24 -3.85
C VAL A 155 -15.92 7.31 -5.36
N ILE A 156 -16.18 8.48 -5.93
CA ILE A 156 -15.86 8.83 -7.31
C ILE A 156 -14.83 9.96 -7.28
N TYR A 157 -13.59 9.68 -7.67
CA TYR A 157 -12.54 10.69 -7.73
C TYR A 157 -12.82 11.68 -8.87
N GLN A 158 -12.81 12.97 -8.57
CA GLN A 158 -13.05 14.01 -9.56
C GLN A 158 -11.75 14.60 -10.08
N ARG A 159 -10.87 15.04 -9.18
CA ARG A 159 -9.62 15.74 -9.53
C ARG A 159 -8.71 15.93 -8.32
N ILE A 160 -7.47 16.32 -8.58
CA ILE A 160 -6.46 16.70 -7.59
C ILE A 160 -5.94 18.09 -7.94
N ASP A 161 -5.84 18.97 -6.93
CA ASP A 161 -5.25 20.30 -7.04
C ASP A 161 -4.58 20.74 -5.72
N ASP A 162 -4.27 22.03 -5.59
CA ASP A 162 -3.70 22.63 -4.38
C ASP A 162 -4.58 22.49 -3.13
N GLN A 163 -5.91 22.43 -3.30
CA GLN A 163 -6.85 22.22 -2.20
C GLN A 163 -6.91 20.76 -1.74
N GLY A 164 -6.37 19.83 -2.54
CA GLY A 164 -6.23 18.41 -2.17
C GLY A 164 -6.98 17.46 -3.10
N LEU A 165 -7.58 16.42 -2.53
CA LEU A 165 -8.30 15.38 -3.27
C LEU A 165 -9.79 15.70 -3.30
N HIS A 166 -10.34 15.89 -4.50
CA HIS A 166 -11.77 16.13 -4.74
C HIS A 166 -12.44 14.84 -5.16
N PHE A 167 -13.55 14.49 -4.51
CA PHE A 167 -14.30 13.27 -4.76
C PHE A 167 -15.77 13.47 -4.44
N VAL A 168 -16.62 12.59 -4.96
CA VAL A 168 -18.01 12.46 -4.55
C VAL A 168 -18.14 11.23 -3.68
N ALA A 169 -18.78 11.37 -2.52
CA ALA A 169 -19.18 10.26 -1.66
C ALA A 169 -20.69 10.38 -1.39
N GLU A 170 -21.42 9.29 -1.59
CA GLU A 170 -22.88 9.25 -1.37
C GLU A 170 -23.68 10.31 -2.16
N GLY A 171 -23.14 10.78 -3.29
CA GLY A 171 -23.76 11.82 -4.12
C GLY A 171 -23.33 13.25 -3.77
N GLU A 172 -22.66 13.43 -2.62
CA GLU A 172 -22.21 14.73 -2.15
C GLU A 172 -20.74 15.00 -2.54
N PRO A 173 -20.44 16.16 -3.16
CA PRO A 173 -19.07 16.59 -3.39
C PRO A 173 -18.32 16.83 -2.08
N SER A 174 -17.07 16.40 -2.02
CA SER A 174 -16.18 16.58 -0.88
C SER A 174 -14.76 16.85 -1.33
N THR A 175 -14.03 17.62 -0.52
CA THR A 175 -12.61 17.90 -0.71
C THR A 175 -11.86 17.52 0.55
N LEU A 176 -10.87 16.64 0.41
CA LEU A 176 -9.95 16.32 1.49
C LEU A 176 -8.68 17.16 1.35
N ALA A 177 -8.56 18.17 2.22
CA ALA A 177 -7.38 19.02 2.31
C ALA A 177 -6.21 18.27 2.94
N VAL A 178 -5.30 17.78 2.09
CA VAL A 178 -4.17 16.93 2.49
C VAL A 178 -2.84 17.49 2.01
N ASP A 179 -1.79 17.08 2.72
CA ASP A 179 -0.41 17.40 2.38
C ASP A 179 0.11 16.42 1.32
N THR A 180 -0.33 15.15 1.40
CA THR A 180 0.09 14.07 0.49
C THR A 180 -1.08 13.18 0.09
N ILE A 181 -1.09 12.75 -1.19
CA ILE A 181 -2.02 11.77 -1.75
C ILE A 181 -1.21 10.56 -2.21
N VAL A 182 -1.34 9.44 -1.50
CA VAL A 182 -0.63 8.21 -1.82
C VAL A 182 -1.49 7.31 -2.72
N VAL A 183 -0.98 6.98 -3.89
CA VAL A 183 -1.68 6.14 -4.86
C VAL A 183 -1.36 4.68 -4.59
N CYS A 184 -2.34 3.96 -4.02
CA CYS A 184 -2.34 2.51 -3.77
C CYS A 184 -3.40 1.82 -4.65
N ALA A 185 -3.53 2.30 -5.89
CA ALA A 185 -4.64 1.95 -6.76
C ALA A 185 -4.46 0.62 -7.49
N GLY A 186 -3.61 -0.30 -7.03
CA GLY A 186 -3.30 -1.57 -7.70
C GLY A 186 -2.03 -1.51 -8.57
N GLN A 187 -1.81 -2.57 -9.34
CA GLN A 187 -0.55 -2.83 -10.04
C GLN A 187 -0.80 -3.26 -11.50
N VAL A 188 0.23 -3.14 -12.34
CA VAL A 188 0.27 -3.65 -13.71
C VAL A 188 1.57 -4.42 -13.95
N SER A 189 1.53 -5.50 -14.73
CA SER A 189 2.71 -6.33 -14.98
C SER A 189 3.79 -5.52 -15.71
N ASN A 190 5.02 -5.55 -15.20
CA ASN A 190 6.15 -5.00 -15.92
C ASN A 190 6.53 -5.98 -17.04
N ARG A 191 6.34 -5.57 -18.28
CA ARG A 191 6.65 -6.38 -19.47
C ARG A 191 7.38 -5.56 -20.54
N ASP A 192 8.01 -4.45 -20.14
CA ASP A 192 8.58 -3.47 -21.05
C ASP A 192 9.60 -4.11 -22.00
N MET A 193 10.42 -5.02 -21.48
CA MET A 193 11.46 -5.71 -22.26
C MET A 193 10.95 -7.00 -22.94
N LEU A 194 9.76 -7.49 -22.60
CA LEU A 194 9.31 -8.82 -23.02
C LEU A 194 9.16 -8.91 -24.54
N THR A 195 8.54 -7.90 -25.14
CA THR A 195 8.30 -7.87 -26.60
C THR A 195 9.62 -7.89 -27.38
N GLU A 196 10.63 -7.16 -26.92
CA GLU A 196 11.94 -7.13 -27.59
C GLU A 196 12.74 -8.39 -27.33
N LEU A 197 12.71 -8.93 -26.10
CA LEU A 197 13.39 -10.17 -25.75
C LEU A 197 12.85 -11.34 -26.57
N LEU A 198 11.53 -11.46 -26.75
CA LEU A 198 10.92 -12.51 -27.57
C LEU A 198 11.39 -12.47 -29.04
N LYS A 199 11.72 -11.27 -29.56
CA LYS A 199 12.25 -11.12 -30.94
C LYS A 199 13.69 -11.62 -31.08
N THR A 200 14.42 -11.82 -29.98
CA THR A 200 15.79 -12.34 -30.03
C THR A 200 15.85 -13.84 -30.30
N GLY A 201 14.74 -14.57 -30.11
CA GLY A 201 14.67 -16.02 -30.26
C GLY A 201 15.22 -16.82 -29.08
N ILE A 202 15.70 -16.15 -28.02
CA ILE A 202 16.14 -16.80 -26.78
C ILE A 202 14.91 -17.39 -26.07
N GLU A 203 15.03 -18.62 -25.57
CA GLU A 203 13.96 -19.25 -24.79
C GLU A 203 13.61 -18.36 -23.59
N THR A 204 12.35 -17.93 -23.49
CA THR A 204 11.93 -16.91 -22.52
C THR A 204 10.78 -17.41 -21.67
N HIS A 205 10.99 -17.41 -20.35
CA HIS A 205 9.97 -17.72 -19.34
C HIS A 205 9.59 -16.45 -18.59
N VAL A 206 8.32 -16.30 -18.19
CA VAL A 206 7.85 -15.15 -17.40
C VAL A 206 7.20 -15.65 -16.12
N ILE A 207 7.61 -15.10 -14.98
CA ILE A 207 7.13 -15.53 -13.65
C ILE A 207 6.72 -14.34 -12.78
N GLY A 208 6.00 -14.62 -11.68
CA GLY A 208 5.60 -13.64 -10.67
C GLY A 208 4.78 -12.49 -11.24
N GLY A 209 4.96 -11.29 -10.67
CA GLY A 209 4.22 -10.08 -11.07
C GLY A 209 4.36 -9.69 -12.55
N ALA A 210 5.50 -10.05 -13.18
CA ALA A 210 5.71 -9.82 -14.61
C ALA A 210 4.79 -10.71 -15.46
N LYS A 211 4.48 -11.92 -14.96
CA LYS A 211 3.51 -12.84 -15.57
C LYS A 211 2.08 -12.40 -15.27
N GLU A 212 1.76 -12.07 -14.02
CA GLU A 212 0.41 -11.66 -13.63
C GLU A 212 0.46 -10.70 -12.44
N ALA A 213 -0.09 -9.50 -12.62
CA ALA A 213 -0.16 -8.46 -11.58
C ALA A 213 -1.46 -8.49 -10.75
N SER A 214 -2.15 -9.64 -10.72
CA SER A 214 -3.26 -9.85 -9.79
C SER A 214 -2.74 -9.89 -8.35
N GLU A 215 -3.66 -9.81 -7.37
CA GLU A 215 -3.28 -9.83 -5.97
C GLU A 215 -2.41 -11.06 -5.67
N LEU A 216 -1.28 -10.83 -4.99
CA LEU A 216 -0.29 -11.86 -4.69
C LEU A 216 -0.92 -12.92 -3.79
N ASP A 217 -1.45 -13.98 -4.40
CA ASP A 217 -1.98 -15.14 -3.70
C ASP A 217 -0.84 -16.14 -3.52
N ALA A 218 -0.38 -16.32 -2.28
CA ALA A 218 0.67 -17.28 -1.96
C ALA A 218 0.31 -18.72 -2.39
N MET A 219 -0.99 -19.06 -2.52
CA MET A 219 -1.42 -20.35 -3.05
C MET A 219 -1.18 -20.50 -4.57
N ARG A 220 -1.05 -19.39 -5.29
CA ARG A 220 -0.77 -19.35 -6.75
C ARG A 220 0.71 -19.14 -7.07
N ALA A 221 1.54 -18.93 -6.06
CA ALA A 221 2.96 -18.62 -6.23
C ALA A 221 3.84 -19.85 -6.54
N VAL A 222 3.23 -21.02 -6.81
CA VAL A 222 3.88 -22.30 -7.13
C VAL A 222 3.39 -22.84 -8.46
#